data_AF-A0A3N5TR95-F1
#
_entry.id   AF-A0A3N5TR95-F1
#
_cell.length_a   1.000
_cell.length_b   1.000
_cell.length_c   1.000
_cell.angle_alpha   90.00
_cell.angle_beta   90.00
_cell.angle_gamma   90.00
#
_symmetry.space_group_name_H-M   'P 1'
#
loop_
_entity.id
_entity.type
_entity.pdbx_description
1 polymer ?
#
loop_
_entity_poly.entity_id
_entity_poly.type
_entity_poly.pdbx_seq_one_letter_code
_entity_poly.pdbx_strand_id
1 'polypeptide(L)'
;MLVLVLALLSPSLPAQEPPEFIPYRQGNKWGYCNNQKQMVIPVKYDWADNFSDGLAYFVINRQTGDIDIRGTEYRKDWPFSCTE
;
A
#
# COMPACT_ATOMS: atom_id res chain seq x y z
N MET A 1 -22.34 -42.29 15.10
CA MET A 1 -21.04 -41.91 15.71
C MET A 1 -20.07 -41.68 14.55
N LEU A 2 -19.48 -40.48 14.42
CA LEU A 2 -18.73 -39.96 13.24
C LEU A 2 -19.63 -39.81 11.99
N VAL A 3 -19.94 -38.64 11.41
CA VAL A 3 -19.12 -37.48 11.05
C VAL A 3 -20.07 -36.27 11.00
N LEU A 4 -20.15 -35.43 12.05
CA LEU A 4 -21.10 -34.29 12.08
C LEU A 4 -20.53 -33.00 12.71
N VAL A 5 -19.21 -32.90 12.93
CA VAL A 5 -18.59 -31.72 13.59
C VAL A 5 -17.29 -31.26 12.90
N LEU A 6 -17.18 -31.39 11.57
CA LEU A 6 -15.99 -30.92 10.82
C LEU A 6 -16.31 -29.77 9.84
N ALA A 7 -17.37 -29.00 10.10
CA ALA A 7 -17.70 -27.79 9.34
C ALA A 7 -17.98 -26.55 10.21
N LEU A 8 -17.69 -26.60 11.53
CA LEU A 8 -17.80 -25.44 12.43
C LEU A 8 -16.46 -24.75 12.71
N LEU A 9 -15.35 -25.33 12.23
CA LEU A 9 -14.12 -24.60 12.09
C LEU A 9 -14.14 -23.95 10.71
N SER A 10 -15.02 -22.96 10.52
CA SER A 10 -14.60 -21.86 9.68
C SER A 10 -13.42 -21.26 10.45
N PRO A 11 -12.15 -21.40 10.03
CA PRO A 11 -11.22 -20.38 10.45
C PRO A 11 -11.90 -19.11 9.92
N SER A 12 -12.41 -18.28 10.82
CA SER A 12 -12.50 -16.86 10.52
C SER A 12 -11.09 -16.55 10.06
N LEU A 13 -10.90 -16.52 8.73
CA LEU A 13 -9.72 -15.92 8.14
C LEU A 13 -9.63 -14.62 8.93
N PRO A 14 -8.58 -14.41 9.75
CA PRO A 14 -8.38 -13.07 10.29
C PRO A 14 -8.45 -12.23 9.04
N ALA A 15 -9.50 -11.41 8.91
CA ALA A 15 -9.74 -10.61 7.72
C ALA A 15 -8.41 -9.92 7.54
N GLN A 16 -7.63 -10.35 6.54
CA GLN A 16 -6.20 -10.12 6.56
C GLN A 16 -6.09 -8.61 6.48
N GLU A 17 -5.84 -7.99 7.64
CA GLU A 17 -6.04 -6.56 7.76
C GLU A 17 -5.17 -5.96 6.66
N PRO A 18 -5.75 -5.09 5.82
CA PRO A 18 -5.02 -4.55 4.69
C PRO A 18 -3.67 -4.08 5.25
N PRO A 19 -2.54 -4.53 4.67
CA PRO A 19 -1.24 -4.29 5.27
C PRO A 19 -1.15 -2.82 5.64
N GLU A 20 -1.00 -2.53 6.94
CA GLU A 20 -0.91 -1.17 7.39
C GLU A 20 0.41 -0.60 6.85
N PHE A 21 0.28 0.27 5.86
CA PHE A 21 1.40 0.97 5.27
C PHE A 21 1.64 2.25 6.06
N ILE A 22 2.68 2.22 6.88
CA ILE A 22 3.10 3.36 7.66
C ILE A 22 4.17 4.11 6.85
N PRO A 23 3.99 5.41 6.56
CA PRO A 23 5.03 6.21 5.93
C PRO A 23 6.31 6.18 6.76
N TYR A 24 7.41 5.78 6.14
CA TYR A 24 8.72 5.71 6.76
C TYR A 24 9.69 6.65 6.07
N ARG A 25 10.25 7.58 6.84
CA ARG A 25 11.21 8.57 6.34
C ARG A 25 12.63 8.15 6.68
N GLN A 26 13.48 8.07 5.66
CA GLN A 26 14.92 7.89 5.81
C GLN A 26 15.64 9.07 5.14
N GLY A 27 16.19 9.97 5.95
CA GLY A 27 16.79 11.22 5.47
C GLY A 27 15.76 12.14 4.81
N ASN A 28 15.95 12.45 3.53
CA ASN A 28 15.07 13.33 2.75
C ASN A 28 14.11 12.57 1.84
N LYS A 29 14.05 11.24 1.96
CA LYS A 29 13.21 10.40 1.12
C LYS A 29 12.22 9.60 1.98
N TRP A 30 11.13 9.20 1.35
CA TRP A 30 10.04 8.44 1.94
C TRP A 30 9.84 7.10 1.24
N GLY A 31 9.41 6.12 2.03
CA GLY A 31 8.89 4.82 1.60
C GLY A 31 7.81 4.37 2.57
N TYR A 32 7.48 3.09 2.57
CA TYR A 32 6.46 2.53 3.47
C TYR A 32 6.95 1.25 4.13
N CYS A 33 6.69 1.12 5.42
CA CYS A 33 6.94 -0.09 6.19
C CYS A 33 5.64 -0.67 6.73
N ASN A 34 5.66 -1.96 7.08
CA ASN A 34 4.57 -2.61 7.79
C ASN A 34 4.70 -2.42 9.32
N ASN A 35 3.73 -2.92 10.08
CA ASN A 35 3.71 -2.89 11.55
C ASN A 35 4.89 -3.60 12.22
N GLN A 36 5.56 -4.50 11.49
CA GLN A 36 6.78 -5.18 11.95
C GLN A 36 8.05 -4.37 11.63
N LYS A 37 7.89 -3.12 11.15
CA LYS A 37 8.96 -2.22 10.71
C LYS A 37 9.78 -2.79 9.53
N GLN A 38 9.22 -3.73 8.79
CA GLN A 38 9.83 -4.24 7.57
C GLN A 38 9.47 -3.30 6.42
N MET A 39 10.46 -2.93 5.62
CA MET A 39 10.24 -2.10 4.43
C MET A 39 9.46 -2.89 3.40
N VAL A 40 8.29 -2.36 2.99
CA VAL A 40 7.44 -2.96 1.95
C VAL A 40 7.63 -2.20 0.64
N ILE A 41 7.64 -0.86 0.70
CA ILE A 41 7.91 0.01 -0.44
C ILE A 41 9.21 0.76 -0.16
N PRO A 42 10.27 0.57 -0.96
CA PRO A 42 11.58 1.19 -0.73
C PRO A 42 11.52 2.71 -0.59
N VAL A 43 12.47 3.26 0.16
CA VAL A 43 12.60 4.71 0.34
C VAL A 43 13.10 5.35 -0.97
N LYS A 44 12.20 5.96 -1.75
CA LYS A 44 12.53 6.59 -3.04
C LYS A 44 11.76 7.87 -3.36
N TYR A 45 10.67 8.15 -2.64
CA TYR A 45 9.84 9.33 -2.89
C TYR A 45 10.41 10.57 -2.20
N ASP A 46 10.25 11.73 -2.80
CA ASP A 46 10.51 13.02 -2.15
C ASP A 46 9.44 13.34 -1.10
N TRP A 47 8.22 12.88 -1.35
CA TRP A 47 7.08 12.98 -0.46
C TRP A 47 6.18 11.78 -0.64
N ALA A 48 5.58 11.30 0.44
CA ALA A 48 4.62 10.20 0.45
C ALA A 48 3.55 10.51 1.50
N ASP A 49 2.27 10.38 1.14
CA ASP A 49 1.15 10.56 2.05
C ASP A 49 0.78 9.24 2.74
N ASN A 50 -0.11 9.30 3.74
CA ASN A 50 -0.68 8.09 4.32
C ASN A 50 -1.57 7.37 3.31
N PHE A 51 -1.71 6.05 3.48
CA PHE A 51 -2.71 5.30 2.74
C PHE A 51 -4.12 5.64 3.22
N SER A 52 -5.02 5.89 2.27
CA SER A 52 -6.46 6.06 2.46
C SER A 52 -7.20 5.33 1.35
N ASP A 53 -8.25 4.58 1.68
CA ASP A 53 -9.02 3.77 0.72
C ASP A 53 -8.15 2.87 -0.19
N GLY A 54 -7.02 2.39 0.32
CA GLY A 54 -6.11 1.50 -0.39
C GLY A 54 -5.19 2.18 -1.41
N LEU A 55 -5.15 3.52 -1.43
CA LEU A 55 -4.26 4.33 -2.26
C LEU A 55 -3.46 5.32 -1.41
N ALA A 56 -2.28 5.70 -1.86
CA ALA A 56 -1.51 6.79 -1.29
C ALA A 56 -0.89 7.66 -2.38
N TYR A 57 -0.81 8.97 -2.14
CA TYR A 57 -0.17 9.90 -3.05
C TYR A 57 1.34 9.95 -2.81
N PHE A 58 2.13 10.08 -3.87
CA PHE A 58 3.57 10.28 -3.77
C PHE A 58 4.10 11.32 -4.78
N VAL A 59 5.29 11.86 -4.47
CA VAL A 59 6.05 12.76 -5.35
C VAL A 59 7.46 12.20 -5.55
N ILE A 60 7.94 12.19 -6.79
CA ILE A 60 9.32 11.84 -7.15
C ILE A 60 9.85 12.78 -8.23
N ASN A 61 10.97 13.45 -7.99
CA ASN A 61 11.60 14.39 -8.93
C ASN A 61 10.61 15.42 -9.53
N ARG A 62 9.71 15.98 -8.71
CA ARG A 62 8.61 16.89 -9.11
C ARG A 62 7.50 16.25 -9.96
N GLN A 63 7.52 14.95 -10.20
CA GLN A 63 6.42 14.18 -10.77
C GLN A 63 5.57 13.61 -9.64
N THR A 64 4.30 13.37 -9.93
CA THR A 64 3.30 12.96 -8.94
C THR A 64 2.65 11.66 -9.36
N GLY A 65 2.28 10.82 -8.41
CA GLY A 65 1.56 9.59 -8.69
C GLY A 65 0.78 9.10 -7.49
N ASP A 66 0.02 8.04 -7.71
CA ASP A 66 -0.69 7.31 -6.67
C ASP A 66 -0.12 5.89 -6.61
N ILE A 67 -0.05 5.29 -5.43
CA ILE A 67 0.40 3.91 -5.22
C ILE A 67 -0.69 3.12 -4.50
N ASP A 68 -0.95 1.89 -4.95
CA ASP A 68 -1.91 1.00 -4.28
C ASP A 68 -1.25 0.15 -3.17
N ILE A 69 -2.09 -0.52 -2.37
CA ILE A 69 -1.64 -1.44 -1.30
C ILE A 69 -0.85 -2.66 -1.80
N ARG A 70 -0.75 -2.87 -3.11
CA ARG A 70 0.06 -3.93 -3.73
C ARG A 70 1.43 -3.40 -4.17
N GLY A 71 1.66 -2.09 -4.05
CA GLY A 71 2.88 -1.42 -4.50
C GLY A 71 2.84 -1.04 -5.98
N THR A 72 1.68 -1.08 -6.63
CA THR A 72 1.50 -0.65 -8.03
C THR A 72 1.50 0.87 -8.11
N GLU A 73 2.38 1.45 -8.90
CA GLU A 73 2.50 2.90 -9.08
C GLU A 73 1.75 3.40 -10.33
N TYR A 74 0.89 4.39 -10.14
CA TYR A 74 0.15 5.10 -11.17
C TYR A 74 0.70 6.53 -11.29
N ARG A 75 1.52 6.76 -12.29
CA ARG A 75 2.17 8.05 -12.56
C ARG A 75 1.25 8.98 -13.33
N LYS A 76 1.02 10.20 -12.83
CA LYS A 76 0.13 11.18 -13.47
C LYS A 76 0.75 11.87 -14.68
N ASP A 77 2.06 11.72 -14.90
CA ASP A 77 2.79 12.23 -16.05
C ASP A 77 2.61 11.39 -17.34
N TRP A 78 1.77 10.34 -17.32
CA TRP A 78 1.66 9.38 -18.43
C TRP A 78 0.23 8.90 -18.74
N PRO A 79 -0.23 8.97 -20.01
CA PRO A 79 -0.62 10.15 -20.74
C PRO A 79 -2.15 10.36 -20.64
N PHE A 80 -2.60 11.17 -19.69
CA PHE A 80 -3.89 11.86 -19.81
C PHE A 80 -3.65 13.37 -19.62
N SER A 81 -2.70 13.91 -20.39
CA SER A 81 -2.84 15.31 -20.80
C SER A 81 -4.12 15.35 -21.63
N CYS A 82 -5.13 16.02 -21.10
CA CYS A 82 -6.42 16.24 -21.73
C CYS A 82 -6.28 16.45 -23.25
N THR A 83 -6.68 15.46 -24.06
CA THR A 83 -7.12 15.76 -25.42
C THR A 83 -8.57 16.21 -25.30
N GLU A 84 -8.76 17.53 -25.31
CA GLU A 84 -10.00 18.15 -25.78
C GLU A 84 -10.18 17.89 -27.29
#